data_AF-A0A842UT79-F1
#
_entry.id   AF-A0A842UT79-F1
#
_cell.length_a   1.000
_cell.length_b   1.000
_cell.length_c   1.000
_cell.angle_alpha   90.00
_cell.angle_beta   90.00
_cell.angle_gamma   90.00
#
_symmetry.space_group_name_H-M   'P 1'
#
loop_
_entity.id
_entity.type
_entity.pdbx_description
1 polymer ?
#
loop_
_entity_poly.entity_id
_entity_poly.type
_entity_poly.pdbx_seq_one_letter_code
_entity_poly.pdbx_strand_id
1 'polypeptide(L)'
;MYEDSLDTDIFDLSDMSLVLKEMLGKYADLFRPYVSFGDFASLRGTPGKNYTARTEVPVHGRNKDSIGTLYALVFQFQDGTGNDSTFKPGDLELPGRFKSMKDPRTVFPRSKQGIRMEAFFPFFTALDGKYHKHAVCLEELTVDNPENPATIIPQGILGLKTTEYSRALRGEKIKGYDDINPPLFLTCGYKEGARFGDPHAIYHSIPAEGAQVAGFLAVPDDTNADLDTLGILFKAKGKPPLKYDQ
;
A
#
# COMPACT_ATOMS: atom_id res chain seq x y z
N MET A 1 7.84 18.68 26.64
CA MET A 1 6.78 18.16 25.77
C MET A 1 6.80 19.03 24.52
N TYR A 2 7.40 18.53 23.44
CA TYR A 2 7.26 19.17 22.13
C TYR A 2 5.99 18.59 21.52
N GLU A 3 4.94 19.40 21.41
CA GLU A 3 3.86 19.13 20.47
C GLU A 3 4.47 19.29 19.08
N ASP A 4 4.98 18.19 18.52
CA ASP A 4 5.22 18.08 17.08
C ASP A 4 3.86 18.27 16.41
N SER A 5 3.54 19.52 16.04
CA SER A 5 2.59 19.76 14.96
C SER A 5 3.17 19.05 13.75
N LEU A 6 2.67 17.85 13.46
CA LEU A 6 2.89 17.21 12.16
C LEU A 6 2.62 18.30 11.12
N ASP A 7 3.61 18.56 10.26
CA ASP A 7 3.55 19.51 9.15
C ASP A 7 2.58 18.96 8.09
N THR A 8 1.32 18.79 8.47
CA THR A 8 0.21 18.47 7.58
C THR A 8 -0.09 19.66 6.67
N ASP A 9 0.49 20.82 6.94
CA ASP A 9 0.37 22.05 6.15
C ASP A 9 1.03 21.93 4.76
N ILE A 10 1.82 20.87 4.51
CA ILE A 10 2.44 20.65 3.19
C ILE A 10 1.41 20.15 2.17
N PHE A 11 0.33 19.49 2.59
CA PHE A 11 -0.64 18.89 1.67
C PHE A 11 -2.10 19.09 2.10
N ASP A 12 -2.94 19.53 1.16
CA ASP A 12 -4.38 19.60 1.37
C ASP A 12 -5.03 18.22 1.28
N LEU A 13 -5.34 17.63 2.45
CA LEU A 13 -6.01 16.33 2.54
C LEU A 13 -7.42 16.34 1.92
N SER A 14 -8.08 17.50 1.83
CA SER A 14 -9.39 17.62 1.18
C SER A 14 -9.23 17.44 -0.33
N ASP A 15 -8.25 18.10 -0.93
CA ASP A 15 -7.93 17.94 -2.36
C ASP A 15 -7.47 16.51 -2.67
N MET A 16 -6.61 15.92 -1.83
CA MET A 16 -6.22 14.52 -1.97
C MET A 16 -7.42 13.56 -1.91
N SER A 17 -8.43 13.87 -1.10
CA SER A 17 -9.65 13.05 -1.00
C SER A 17 -10.47 13.11 -2.29
N LEU A 18 -10.53 14.27 -2.96
CA LEU A 18 -11.17 14.41 -4.26
C LEU A 18 -10.45 13.60 -5.34
N VAL A 19 -9.11 13.68 -5.36
CA VAL A 19 -8.29 12.87 -6.30
C VAL A 19 -8.48 11.38 -6.02
N LEU A 20 -8.45 10.96 -4.75
CA LEU A 20 -8.69 9.57 -4.36
C LEU A 20 -10.05 9.07 -4.86
N LYS A 21 -11.11 9.88 -4.73
CA LYS A 21 -12.44 9.55 -5.25
C LYS A 21 -12.43 9.35 -6.77
N GLU A 22 -11.73 10.20 -7.51
CA GLU A 22 -11.55 10.05 -8.96
C GLU A 22 -10.85 8.71 -9.28
N MET A 23 -9.77 8.39 -8.57
CA MET A 23 -8.99 7.17 -8.80
C MET A 23 -9.81 5.91 -8.49
N LEU A 24 -10.56 5.90 -7.39
CA LEU A 24 -11.46 4.80 -7.05
C LEU A 24 -12.56 4.62 -8.10
N GLY A 25 -13.08 5.71 -8.68
CA GLY A 25 -14.01 5.67 -9.80
C GLY A 25 -13.44 4.96 -11.02
N LYS A 26 -12.18 5.26 -11.38
CA LYS A 26 -11.48 4.57 -12.49
C LYS A 26 -11.32 3.07 -12.23
N TYR A 27 -10.93 2.69 -11.02
CA TYR A 27 -10.88 1.28 -10.63
C TYR A 27 -12.27 0.62 -10.67
N ALA A 28 -13.31 1.32 -10.22
CA ALA A 28 -14.69 0.81 -10.25
C ALA A 28 -15.16 0.54 -11.68
N ASP A 29 -14.85 1.44 -12.62
CA ASP A 29 -15.20 1.26 -14.02
C ASP A 29 -14.43 0.09 -14.65
N LEU A 30 -13.15 -0.08 -14.32
CA LEU A 30 -12.32 -1.19 -14.79
C LEU A 30 -12.82 -2.55 -14.30
N PHE A 31 -13.28 -2.64 -13.05
CA PHE A 31 -13.71 -3.89 -12.44
C PHE A 31 -15.22 -4.12 -12.51
N ARG A 32 -15.97 -3.28 -13.20
CA ARG A 32 -17.42 -3.47 -13.39
C ARG A 32 -17.70 -4.77 -14.18
N PRO A 33 -18.71 -5.58 -13.81
CA PRO A 33 -19.65 -5.43 -12.70
C PRO A 33 -19.23 -6.13 -11.39
N TYR A 34 -17.97 -6.51 -11.26
CA TYR A 34 -17.51 -7.43 -10.21
C TYR A 34 -17.21 -6.75 -8.88
N VAL A 35 -16.71 -5.52 -8.91
CA VAL A 35 -16.32 -4.78 -7.71
C VAL A 35 -16.89 -3.36 -7.73
N SER A 36 -17.29 -2.87 -6.56
CA SER A 36 -17.66 -1.48 -6.34
C SER A 36 -17.06 -0.96 -5.02
N PHE A 37 -16.74 0.32 -5.01
CA PHE A 37 -16.24 1.03 -3.82
C PHE A 37 -17.39 1.84 -3.22
N GLY A 38 -17.62 1.68 -1.93
CA GLY A 38 -18.63 2.42 -1.18
C GLY A 38 -18.22 3.86 -0.91
N ASP A 39 -19.14 4.62 -0.32
CA ASP A 39 -18.84 5.95 0.19
C ASP A 39 -17.82 5.89 1.32
N PHE A 40 -16.96 6.90 1.38
CA PHE A 40 -15.89 7.00 2.37
C PHE A 40 -15.74 8.44 2.87
N ALA A 41 -15.21 8.59 4.08
CA ALA A 41 -14.90 9.89 4.65
C ALA A 41 -13.64 10.48 4.01
N SER A 42 -13.45 11.80 4.05
CA SER A 42 -12.18 12.41 3.65
C SER A 42 -11.00 11.82 4.42
N LEU A 43 -9.81 11.85 3.80
CA LEU A 43 -8.55 11.52 4.44
C LEU A 43 -8.38 12.33 5.73
N ARG A 44 -7.93 11.66 6.79
CA ARG A 44 -7.70 12.29 8.10
C ARG A 44 -6.29 11.97 8.56
N GLY A 45 -5.62 12.99 9.11
CA GLY A 45 -4.32 12.82 9.76
C GLY A 45 -4.39 11.76 10.86
N THR A 46 -3.30 11.02 11.01
CA THR A 46 -3.21 9.91 11.98
C THR A 46 -2.09 10.12 12.98
N PRO A 47 -2.25 11.05 13.93
CA PRO A 47 -1.24 11.32 14.93
C PRO A 47 -0.91 10.07 15.73
N GLY A 48 0.39 9.82 15.94
CA GLY A 48 0.89 8.63 16.64
C GLY A 48 0.81 7.33 15.84
N LYS A 49 0.48 7.39 14.54
CA LYS A 49 0.68 6.28 13.60
C LYS A 49 1.93 6.51 12.78
N ASN A 50 2.41 5.43 12.17
CA ASN A 50 3.63 5.44 11.35
C ASN A 50 3.38 5.91 9.90
N TYR A 51 2.18 6.43 9.61
CA TYR A 51 1.78 6.98 8.33
C TYR A 51 0.99 8.28 8.55
N THR A 52 1.05 9.19 7.59
CA THR A 52 0.56 10.57 7.69
C THR A 52 -0.95 10.65 7.86
N ALA A 53 -1.71 9.99 7.00
CA ALA A 53 -3.16 10.05 7.00
C ALA A 53 -3.79 8.76 6.46
N ARG A 54 -5.07 8.58 6.75
CA ARG A 54 -5.86 7.45 6.23
C ARG A 54 -7.32 7.77 5.98
N THR A 55 -7.94 6.95 5.15
CA THR A 55 -9.38 6.73 5.13
C THR A 55 -9.69 5.25 4.84
N GLU A 56 -10.94 4.86 5.11
CA GLU A 56 -11.43 3.50 4.99
C GLU A 56 -12.57 3.48 3.98
N VAL A 57 -12.46 2.60 2.98
CA VAL A 57 -13.38 2.50 1.85
C VAL A 57 -13.99 1.10 1.85
N PRO A 58 -15.29 0.94 2.14
CA PRO A 58 -15.95 -0.35 2.01
C PRO A 58 -15.89 -0.86 0.57
N VAL A 59 -15.58 -2.14 0.36
CA VAL A 59 -15.53 -2.74 -0.98
C VAL A 59 -16.54 -3.87 -1.06
N HIS A 60 -17.37 -3.84 -2.11
CA HIS A 60 -18.44 -4.80 -2.32
C HIS A 60 -18.25 -5.56 -3.63
N GLY A 61 -18.66 -6.83 -3.63
CA GLY A 61 -18.68 -7.67 -4.82
C GLY A 61 -19.91 -7.43 -5.70
N ARG A 62 -20.02 -8.22 -6.77
CA ARG A 62 -21.09 -8.15 -7.77
C ARG A 62 -22.51 -8.14 -7.17
N ASN A 63 -22.72 -8.91 -6.11
CA ASN A 63 -24.02 -9.04 -5.44
C ASN A 63 -24.22 -8.06 -4.28
N LYS A 64 -23.33 -7.05 -4.16
CA LYS A 64 -23.25 -6.10 -3.03
C LYS A 64 -22.83 -6.71 -1.69
N ASP A 65 -22.41 -7.97 -1.68
CA ASP A 65 -21.81 -8.58 -0.50
C ASP A 65 -20.47 -7.91 -0.18
N SER A 66 -20.17 -7.74 1.11
CA SER A 66 -18.90 -7.17 1.56
C SER A 66 -17.74 -8.09 1.18
N ILE A 67 -16.74 -7.54 0.49
CA ILE A 67 -15.47 -8.22 0.21
C ILE A 67 -14.46 -7.91 1.32
N GLY A 68 -14.46 -6.68 1.80
CA GLY A 68 -13.48 -6.19 2.77
C GLY A 68 -13.44 -4.68 2.81
N THR A 69 -12.38 -4.16 3.44
CA THR A 69 -12.14 -2.72 3.56
C THR A 69 -10.84 -2.37 2.86
N LEU A 70 -10.90 -1.40 1.96
CA LEU A 70 -9.73 -0.77 1.40
C LEU A 70 -9.29 0.37 2.32
N TYR A 71 -8.07 0.25 2.85
CA TYR A 71 -7.42 1.30 3.60
C TYR A 71 -6.60 2.14 2.63
N ALA A 72 -7.03 3.38 2.37
CA ALA A 72 -6.26 4.33 1.60
C ALA A 72 -5.36 5.12 2.57
N LEU A 73 -4.05 5.00 2.40
CA LEU A 73 -3.03 5.56 3.27
C LEU A 73 -2.22 6.61 2.53
N VAL A 74 -1.84 7.67 3.24
CA VAL A 74 -0.91 8.71 2.78
C VAL A 74 0.43 8.48 3.45
N PHE A 75 1.48 8.43 2.66
CA PHE A 75 2.87 8.24 3.09
C PHE A 75 3.71 9.45 2.71
N GLN A 76 4.24 10.14 3.72
CA GLN A 76 5.37 11.05 3.58
C GLN A 76 6.70 10.28 3.58
N PHE A 77 7.81 10.95 3.28
CA PHE A 77 9.12 10.31 3.35
C PHE A 77 9.36 9.71 4.75
N GLN A 78 9.80 8.46 4.78
CA GLN A 78 9.97 7.64 5.99
C GLN A 78 8.69 7.18 6.69
N ASP A 79 7.51 7.40 6.11
CA ASP A 79 6.29 6.74 6.59
C ASP A 79 6.23 5.27 6.18
N GLY A 80 5.40 4.50 6.88
CA GLY A 80 5.19 3.09 6.62
C GLY A 80 4.10 2.44 7.48
N THR A 81 3.83 1.17 7.19
CA THR A 81 2.75 0.40 7.83
C THR A 81 3.24 -0.54 8.94
N GLY A 82 4.54 -0.52 9.23
CA GLY A 82 5.16 -1.38 10.22
C GLY A 82 4.72 -1.08 11.65
N ASN A 83 4.91 -2.05 12.53
CA ASN A 83 4.80 -1.91 13.98
C ASN A 83 5.58 -3.02 14.68
N ASP A 84 5.81 -2.87 15.97
CA ASP A 84 6.51 -3.84 16.83
C ASP A 84 5.56 -4.82 17.53
N SER A 85 4.29 -4.95 17.10
CA SER A 85 3.33 -5.82 17.81
C SER A 85 3.57 -7.30 17.57
N THR A 86 4.31 -7.65 16.50
CA THR A 86 4.54 -9.05 16.08
C THR A 86 5.82 -9.63 16.69
N PHE A 87 6.79 -8.78 16.99
CA PHE A 87 8.13 -9.17 17.41
C PHE A 87 8.46 -8.57 18.76
N LYS A 88 9.11 -9.33 19.65
CA LYS A 88 9.58 -8.76 20.93
C LYS A 88 10.81 -7.89 20.69
N PRO A 89 11.11 -6.95 21.60
CA PRO A 89 12.36 -6.22 21.56
C PRO A 89 13.56 -7.18 21.51
N GLY A 90 14.43 -7.02 20.52
CA GLY A 90 15.61 -7.86 20.30
C GLY A 90 15.41 -9.05 19.37
N ASP A 91 14.18 -9.39 18.98
CA ASP A 91 13.90 -10.47 18.01
C ASP A 91 14.29 -10.10 16.58
N LEU A 92 14.38 -8.78 16.30
CA LEU A 92 14.71 -8.23 15.00
C LEU A 92 15.96 -7.37 15.02
N GLU A 93 16.91 -7.72 14.15
CA GLU A 93 18.00 -6.84 13.78
C GLU A 93 17.53 -5.81 12.77
N LEU A 94 17.75 -4.54 13.12
CA LEU A 94 17.44 -3.40 12.27
C LEU A 94 18.63 -3.12 11.33
N PRO A 95 18.47 -3.20 9.99
CA PRO A 95 19.49 -2.81 9.05
C PRO A 95 20.05 -1.41 9.30
N GLY A 96 21.34 -1.21 9.02
CA GLY A 96 22.04 0.05 9.29
C GLY A 96 21.31 1.30 8.76
N ARG A 97 20.70 1.21 7.57
CA ARG A 97 19.96 2.34 6.94
C ARG A 97 18.73 2.81 7.72
N PHE A 98 18.21 2.00 8.64
CA PHE A 98 17.04 2.33 9.45
C PHE A 98 17.41 2.72 10.88
N LYS A 99 18.65 2.48 11.32
CA LYS A 99 19.10 2.77 12.69
C LYS A 99 19.06 4.26 13.05
N SER A 100 19.12 5.13 12.06
CA SER A 100 19.05 6.59 12.24
C SER A 100 17.64 7.17 12.06
N MET A 101 16.62 6.33 11.86
CA MET A 101 15.24 6.81 11.76
C MET A 101 14.76 7.36 13.10
N LYS A 102 13.92 8.40 13.06
CA LYS A 102 13.27 8.94 14.26
C LYS A 102 12.40 7.90 14.95
N ASP A 103 11.68 7.11 14.17
CA ASP A 103 10.91 5.95 14.64
C ASP A 103 11.20 4.72 13.78
N PRO A 104 12.00 3.75 14.27
CA PRO A 104 12.31 2.55 13.52
C PRO A 104 11.12 1.59 13.43
N ARG A 105 10.09 1.72 14.26
CA ARG A 105 8.91 0.81 14.23
C ARG A 105 8.14 0.91 12.93
N THR A 106 8.30 2.02 12.20
CA THR A 106 7.69 2.24 10.89
C THR A 106 8.04 1.17 9.85
N VAL A 107 9.21 0.52 10.00
CA VAL A 107 9.69 -0.51 9.08
C VAL A 107 9.55 -1.93 9.61
N PHE A 108 9.04 -2.12 10.83
CA PHE A 108 8.95 -3.45 11.44
C PHE A 108 7.80 -4.23 10.79
N PRO A 109 8.07 -5.34 10.07
CA PRO A 109 7.04 -6.15 9.47
C PRO A 109 6.01 -6.57 10.53
N ARG A 110 4.73 -6.60 10.15
CA ARG A 110 3.68 -7.04 11.06
C ARG A 110 2.93 -8.21 10.48
N SER A 111 2.45 -9.08 11.36
CA SER A 111 1.59 -10.16 10.91
C SER A 111 0.26 -9.63 10.38
N LYS A 112 -0.26 -10.28 9.34
CA LYS A 112 -1.59 -10.06 8.77
C LYS A 112 -2.58 -11.14 9.22
N GLN A 113 -2.52 -11.58 10.47
CA GLN A 113 -3.51 -12.53 11.03
C GLN A 113 -4.95 -12.06 10.78
N GLY A 114 -5.82 -12.99 10.39
CA GLY A 114 -7.23 -12.70 10.05
C GLY A 114 -7.44 -12.17 8.64
N ILE A 115 -6.38 -11.90 7.87
CA ILE A 115 -6.44 -11.42 6.49
C ILE A 115 -6.02 -12.52 5.52
N ARG A 116 -6.98 -12.98 4.72
CA ARG A 116 -6.79 -14.00 3.69
C ARG A 116 -5.89 -13.52 2.56
N MET A 117 -6.11 -12.29 2.13
CA MET A 117 -5.30 -11.62 1.12
C MET A 117 -5.38 -10.10 1.26
N GLU A 118 -4.33 -9.43 0.79
CA GLU A 118 -4.24 -7.98 0.77
C GLU A 118 -3.82 -7.52 -0.63
N ALA A 119 -4.70 -6.77 -1.28
CA ALA A 119 -4.48 -6.21 -2.61
C ALA A 119 -4.01 -4.75 -2.50
N PHE A 120 -2.99 -4.39 -3.25
CA PHE A 120 -2.40 -3.06 -3.30
C PHE A 120 -2.82 -2.29 -4.56
N PHE A 121 -3.25 -1.05 -4.35
CA PHE A 121 -3.77 -0.11 -5.34
C PHE A 121 -2.90 1.15 -5.35
N PRO A 122 -2.02 1.34 -6.34
CA PRO A 122 -1.29 2.60 -6.48
C PRO A 122 -2.23 3.71 -6.94
N PHE A 123 -2.50 4.70 -6.09
CA PHE A 123 -3.40 5.81 -6.44
C PHE A 123 -2.63 6.96 -7.08
N PHE A 124 -1.78 7.68 -6.35
CA PHE A 124 -1.05 8.83 -6.90
C PHE A 124 0.10 9.28 -5.99
N THR A 125 1.00 10.10 -6.53
CA THR A 125 1.91 10.96 -5.74
C THR A 125 1.46 12.42 -5.87
N ALA A 126 1.37 13.13 -4.75
CA ALA A 126 1.25 14.59 -4.71
C ALA A 126 2.65 15.21 -4.57
N LEU A 127 3.06 16.05 -5.53
CA LEU A 127 4.36 16.71 -5.55
C LEU A 127 4.23 18.07 -6.26
N ASP A 128 4.76 19.13 -5.67
CA ASP A 128 4.76 20.49 -6.25
C ASP A 128 3.38 20.96 -6.73
N GLY A 129 2.33 20.68 -5.94
CA GLY A 129 0.94 21.02 -6.28
C GLY A 129 0.33 20.21 -7.43
N LYS A 130 1.02 19.14 -7.90
CA LYS A 130 0.54 18.24 -8.95
C LYS A 130 0.25 16.85 -8.41
N TYR A 131 -0.71 16.19 -9.03
CA TYR A 131 -1.08 14.80 -8.73
C TYR A 131 -0.65 13.87 -9.87
N HIS A 132 0.39 13.09 -9.62
CA HIS A 132 0.93 12.10 -10.54
C HIS A 132 0.18 10.77 -10.35
N LYS A 133 -0.85 10.57 -11.17
CA LYS A 133 -1.74 9.39 -11.11
C LYS A 133 -0.97 8.09 -11.33
N HIS A 134 -1.28 7.09 -10.51
CA HIS A 134 -0.64 5.78 -10.44
C HIS A 134 0.88 5.78 -10.25
N ALA A 135 1.49 6.96 -10.03
CA ALA A 135 2.90 7.08 -9.71
C ALA A 135 3.06 6.84 -8.21
N VAL A 136 3.28 5.60 -7.83
CA VAL A 136 3.59 5.17 -6.46
C VAL A 136 4.79 4.24 -6.55
N CYS A 137 5.72 4.38 -5.63
CA CYS A 137 6.91 3.55 -5.49
C CYS A 137 7.18 3.40 -4.00
N LEU A 138 6.72 2.29 -3.43
CA LEU A 138 6.86 1.96 -2.02
C LEU A 138 7.67 0.68 -1.88
N GLU A 139 8.48 0.60 -0.84
CA GLU A 139 9.28 -0.57 -0.53
C GLU A 139 8.45 -1.55 0.31
N GLU A 140 8.42 -2.80 -0.10
CA GLU A 140 7.88 -3.91 0.70
C GLU A 140 9.03 -4.54 1.48
N LEU A 141 8.86 -4.63 2.80
CA LEU A 141 9.83 -5.17 3.74
C LEU A 141 9.27 -6.43 4.38
N THR A 142 10.11 -7.43 4.56
CA THR A 142 9.80 -8.67 5.29
C THR A 142 10.94 -9.03 6.23
N VAL A 143 10.91 -10.22 6.81
CA VAL A 143 11.96 -10.75 7.68
C VAL A 143 12.66 -11.92 7.00
N ASP A 144 13.99 -11.95 7.10
CA ASP A 144 14.78 -13.12 6.72
C ASP A 144 14.60 -14.25 7.77
N ASN A 145 14.86 -15.48 7.34
CA ASN A 145 14.75 -16.76 8.04
C ASN A 145 15.05 -16.66 9.56
N PRO A 146 14.25 -17.29 10.45
CA PRO A 146 14.06 -16.90 11.85
C PRO A 146 15.10 -17.48 12.82
N GLU A 147 16.30 -17.84 12.37
CA GLU A 147 17.39 -18.22 13.26
C GLU A 147 17.97 -16.94 13.92
N ASN A 148 17.25 -16.56 14.98
CA ASN A 148 17.36 -15.37 15.82
C ASN A 148 18.79 -14.77 15.93
N PRO A 149 18.99 -13.47 15.62
CA PRO A 149 17.96 -12.49 15.28
C PRO A 149 17.56 -12.48 13.81
N ALA A 150 16.24 -12.44 13.57
CA ALA A 150 15.72 -12.25 12.22
C ALA A 150 16.06 -10.83 11.75
N THR A 151 16.38 -10.65 10.47
CA THR A 151 16.76 -9.34 9.93
C THR A 151 15.65 -8.81 9.03
N ILE A 152 15.34 -7.52 9.12
CA ILE A 152 14.41 -6.88 8.18
C ILE A 152 15.08 -6.78 6.81
N ILE A 153 14.48 -7.38 5.78
CA ILE A 153 15.01 -7.38 4.41
C ILE A 153 14.01 -6.77 3.42
N PRO A 154 14.49 -6.11 2.35
CA PRO A 154 13.63 -5.74 1.23
C PRO A 154 13.06 -6.99 0.56
N GLN A 155 11.74 -7.05 0.41
CA GLN A 155 11.05 -8.06 -0.39
C GLN A 155 10.88 -7.59 -1.84
N GLY A 156 10.63 -6.29 -2.04
CA GLY A 156 10.41 -5.75 -3.38
C GLY A 156 9.96 -4.29 -3.38
N ILE A 157 9.54 -3.83 -4.56
CA ILE A 157 8.94 -2.51 -4.77
C ILE A 157 7.51 -2.69 -5.24
N LEU A 158 6.58 -2.02 -4.56
CA LEU A 158 5.18 -1.90 -4.95
C LEU A 158 4.97 -0.66 -5.81
N GLY A 159 4.27 -0.85 -6.93
CA GLY A 159 4.03 0.19 -7.93
C GLY A 159 5.16 0.26 -8.97
N LEU A 160 5.53 1.49 -9.35
CA LEU A 160 6.59 1.77 -10.31
C LEU A 160 7.97 1.44 -9.73
N LYS A 161 8.90 0.94 -10.57
CA LYS A 161 10.32 0.88 -10.18
C LYS A 161 10.86 2.30 -10.00
N THR A 162 11.90 2.48 -9.17
CA THR A 162 12.48 3.79 -8.85
C THR A 162 12.79 4.66 -10.09
N THR A 163 13.32 4.05 -11.15
CA THR A 163 13.63 4.75 -12.41
C THR A 163 12.36 5.18 -13.15
N GLU A 164 11.34 4.33 -13.20
CA GLU A 164 10.05 4.62 -13.83
C GLU A 164 9.25 5.64 -13.03
N TYR A 165 9.30 5.55 -11.69
CA TYR A 165 8.72 6.51 -10.77
C TYR A 165 9.29 7.91 -11.01
N SER A 166 10.62 8.04 -11.05
CA SER A 166 11.30 9.31 -11.33
C SER A 166 10.90 9.91 -12.69
N ARG A 167 10.69 9.05 -13.70
CA ARG A 167 10.21 9.46 -15.03
C ARG A 167 8.75 9.91 -14.99
N ALA A 168 7.88 9.20 -14.27
CA ALA A 168 6.48 9.56 -14.09
C ALA A 168 6.31 10.90 -13.36
N LEU A 169 7.16 11.20 -12.37
CA LEU A 169 7.18 12.50 -11.68
C LEU A 169 7.58 13.65 -12.61
N ARG A 170 8.32 13.39 -13.69
CA ARG A 170 8.60 14.39 -14.75
C ARG A 170 7.51 14.48 -15.83
N GLY A 171 6.42 13.73 -15.68
CA GLY A 171 5.32 13.68 -16.66
C GLY A 171 5.59 12.79 -17.87
N GLU A 172 6.62 11.94 -17.83
CA GLU A 172 6.87 10.96 -18.89
C GLU A 172 5.83 9.83 -18.85
N LYS A 173 5.35 9.39 -20.02
CA LYS A 173 4.48 8.22 -20.12
C LYS A 173 5.28 6.93 -19.84
N ILE A 174 4.77 6.11 -18.92
CA ILE A 174 5.37 4.82 -18.58
C ILE A 174 4.57 3.71 -19.27
N LYS A 175 5.24 2.85 -20.04
CA LYS A 175 4.59 1.77 -20.78
C LYS A 175 3.94 0.78 -19.80
N GLY A 176 2.65 0.50 -20.00
CA GLY A 176 1.89 -0.42 -19.14
C GLY A 176 1.29 0.23 -17.88
N TYR A 177 1.59 1.51 -17.66
CA TYR A 177 1.00 2.34 -16.62
C TYR A 177 0.27 3.49 -17.31
N ASP A 178 -1.01 3.29 -17.57
CA ASP A 178 -1.91 4.31 -18.07
C ASP A 178 -3.12 4.43 -17.15
N ASP A 179 -3.76 5.60 -17.20
CA ASP A 179 -4.95 5.94 -16.43
C ASP A 179 -6.13 4.97 -16.65
N ILE A 180 -6.10 4.21 -17.74
CA ILE A 180 -7.21 3.32 -18.12
C ILE A 180 -7.04 1.97 -17.45
N ASN A 181 -5.80 1.54 -17.23
CA ASN A 181 -5.54 0.21 -16.72
C ASN A 181 -4.40 0.19 -15.69
N PRO A 182 -4.62 0.77 -14.50
CA PRO A 182 -3.64 0.73 -13.44
C PRO A 182 -3.27 -0.69 -13.01
N PRO A 183 -2.01 -0.90 -12.61
CA PRO A 183 -1.61 -2.19 -12.06
C PRO A 183 -2.24 -2.41 -10.69
N LEU A 184 -2.39 -3.69 -10.34
CA LEU A 184 -2.74 -4.17 -9.01
C LEU A 184 -1.70 -5.17 -8.56
N PHE A 185 -1.45 -5.19 -7.26
CA PHE A 185 -0.47 -6.08 -6.66
C PHE A 185 -1.10 -6.87 -5.52
N LEU A 186 -0.65 -8.11 -5.32
CA LEU A 186 -0.91 -8.80 -4.06
C LEU A 186 0.30 -8.57 -3.16
N THR A 187 0.02 -8.15 -1.93
CA THR A 187 1.06 -7.99 -0.89
C THR A 187 1.03 -9.15 0.08
N CYS A 188 -0.14 -9.75 0.34
CA CYS A 188 -0.23 -11.04 1.00
C CYS A 188 -1.33 -11.91 0.39
N GLY A 189 -1.19 -13.22 0.52
CA GLY A 189 -2.16 -14.19 0.02
C GLY A 189 -1.64 -15.62 0.09
N TYR A 190 -2.21 -16.49 -0.76
CA TYR A 190 -1.81 -17.89 -0.87
C TYR A 190 -1.35 -18.21 -2.29
N LYS A 191 -0.22 -18.90 -2.42
CA LYS A 191 0.31 -19.44 -3.65
C LYS A 191 0.65 -20.91 -3.43
N GLU A 192 0.06 -21.80 -4.23
CA GLU A 192 0.28 -23.26 -4.11
C GLU A 192 -0.02 -23.80 -2.69
N GLY A 193 -1.00 -23.20 -2.02
CA GLY A 193 -1.38 -23.54 -0.63
C GLY A 193 -0.48 -22.93 0.45
N ALA A 194 0.67 -22.37 0.10
CA ALA A 194 1.56 -21.66 1.02
C ALA A 194 1.19 -20.18 1.12
N ARG A 195 1.21 -19.63 2.34
CA ARG A 195 1.03 -18.19 2.56
C ARG A 195 2.29 -17.43 2.15
N PHE A 196 2.13 -16.28 1.49
CA PHE A 196 3.23 -15.38 1.15
C PHE A 196 2.95 -13.96 1.64
N GLY A 197 4.03 -13.17 1.78
CA GLY A 197 3.97 -11.76 2.17
C GLY A 197 3.36 -11.56 3.54
N ASP A 198 3.67 -12.43 4.50
CA ASP A 198 3.28 -12.30 5.90
C ASP A 198 4.39 -12.91 6.78
N PRO A 199 5.06 -12.14 7.66
CA PRO A 199 4.82 -10.73 7.95
C PRO A 199 5.43 -9.78 6.91
N HIS A 200 4.81 -8.61 6.73
CA HIS A 200 5.37 -7.54 5.90
C HIS A 200 5.08 -6.14 6.46
N ALA A 201 5.86 -5.17 6.01
CA ALA A 201 5.62 -3.74 6.17
C ALA A 201 5.81 -3.04 4.82
N ILE A 202 5.07 -1.95 4.61
CA ILE A 202 5.21 -1.09 3.43
C ILE A 202 5.83 0.21 3.89
N TYR A 203 6.84 0.69 3.17
CA TYR A 203 7.67 1.80 3.60
C TYR A 203 7.96 2.76 2.44
N HIS A 204 7.88 4.06 2.69
CA HIS A 204 8.22 5.08 1.72
C HIS A 204 9.68 5.51 1.88
N SER A 205 10.58 4.82 1.16
CA SER A 205 12.03 5.01 1.24
C SER A 205 12.61 6.05 0.28
N ILE A 206 11.80 6.63 -0.62
CA ILE A 206 12.29 7.59 -1.62
C ILE A 206 12.26 8.99 -1.02
N PRO A 207 13.40 9.69 -0.93
CA PRO A 207 13.45 11.08 -0.49
C PRO A 207 12.92 11.98 -1.60
N ALA A 208 11.60 12.09 -1.68
CA ALA A 208 10.89 13.08 -2.46
C ALA A 208 10.10 13.97 -1.50
N GLU A 209 10.02 15.27 -1.78
CA GLU A 209 9.23 16.23 -1.00
C GLU A 209 7.71 16.01 -1.15
N GLY A 210 7.30 14.98 -1.89
CA GLY A 210 5.91 14.62 -2.13
C GLY A 210 5.36 13.55 -1.19
N ALA A 211 4.04 13.45 -1.14
CA ALA A 211 3.32 12.38 -0.45
C ALA A 211 2.79 11.36 -1.45
N GLN A 212 2.91 10.07 -1.13
CA GLN A 212 2.35 8.99 -1.93
C GLN A 212 1.04 8.49 -1.29
N VAL A 213 0.03 8.23 -2.12
CA VAL A 213 -1.27 7.69 -1.68
C VAL A 213 -1.48 6.33 -2.31
N ALA A 214 -1.74 5.33 -1.48
CA ALA A 214 -1.95 3.95 -1.91
C ALA A 214 -3.06 3.27 -1.11
N GLY A 215 -3.76 2.32 -1.75
CA GLY A 215 -4.83 1.54 -1.16
C GLY A 215 -4.40 0.13 -0.84
N PHE A 216 -4.88 -0.40 0.28
CA PHE A 216 -4.70 -1.78 0.71
C PHE A 216 -6.06 -2.39 1.00
N LEU A 217 -6.59 -3.18 0.07
CA LEU A 217 -7.83 -3.94 0.29
C LEU A 217 -7.49 -5.20 1.06
N ALA A 218 -7.82 -5.20 2.35
CA ALA A 218 -7.71 -6.35 3.21
C ALA A 218 -8.99 -7.19 3.09
N VAL A 219 -8.86 -8.44 2.65
CA VAL A 219 -9.95 -9.43 2.57
C VAL A 219 -9.83 -10.36 3.77
N PRO A 220 -10.80 -10.35 4.70
CA PRO A 220 -10.82 -11.24 5.86
C PRO A 220 -10.85 -12.74 5.51
N ASP A 221 -10.38 -13.58 6.45
CA ASP A 221 -10.41 -15.04 6.33
C ASP A 221 -11.83 -15.63 6.27
N ASP A 222 -12.79 -15.00 6.95
CA ASP A 222 -14.19 -15.41 7.02
C ASP A 222 -15.05 -14.88 5.85
N THR A 223 -14.44 -14.15 4.92
CA THR A 223 -15.14 -13.63 3.74
C THR A 223 -15.57 -14.77 2.82
N ASN A 224 -16.89 -14.90 2.66
CA ASN A 224 -17.54 -15.81 1.70
C ASN A 224 -17.55 -15.29 0.25
N ALA A 225 -16.96 -14.11 0.00
CA ALA A 225 -16.88 -13.56 -1.34
C ALA A 225 -16.15 -14.56 -2.25
N ASP A 226 -16.75 -14.78 -3.42
CA ASP A 226 -16.22 -15.71 -4.41
C ASP A 226 -14.78 -15.34 -4.75
N LEU A 227 -13.84 -16.28 -4.55
CA LEU A 227 -12.45 -16.12 -4.93
C LEU A 227 -12.31 -15.84 -6.42
N ASP A 228 -13.31 -16.17 -7.24
CA ASP A 228 -13.34 -15.77 -8.64
C ASP A 228 -13.54 -14.26 -8.82
N THR A 229 -14.26 -13.57 -7.92
CA THR A 229 -14.37 -12.09 -7.94
C THR A 229 -13.01 -11.43 -7.70
N LEU A 230 -12.24 -11.97 -6.75
CA LEU A 230 -10.87 -11.52 -6.47
C LEU A 230 -9.91 -11.98 -7.57
N GLY A 231 -10.09 -13.19 -8.06
CA GLY A 231 -9.38 -13.75 -9.20
C GLY A 231 -9.56 -12.91 -10.45
N ILE A 232 -10.73 -12.29 -10.67
CA ILE A 232 -10.99 -11.37 -11.78
C ILE A 232 -10.18 -10.07 -11.63
N LEU A 233 -10.07 -9.52 -10.41
CA LEU A 233 -9.19 -8.35 -10.15
C LEU A 233 -7.76 -8.61 -10.63
N PHE A 234 -7.26 -9.84 -10.46
CA PHE A 234 -5.88 -10.21 -10.82
C PHE A 234 -5.72 -10.87 -12.19
N LYS A 235 -6.76 -11.52 -12.73
CA LYS A 235 -6.77 -12.18 -14.06
C LYS A 235 -7.04 -11.19 -15.20
N ALA A 236 -7.69 -10.06 -14.93
CA ALA A 236 -7.97 -9.02 -15.94
C ALA A 236 -6.70 -8.43 -16.59
N LYS A 237 -5.52 -8.68 -16.00
CA LYS A 237 -4.22 -8.43 -16.63
C LYS A 237 -3.26 -9.55 -16.31
N GLY A 238 -3.03 -10.44 -17.28
CA GLY A 238 -2.17 -11.61 -17.17
C GLY A 238 -0.68 -11.35 -16.95
N LYS A 239 -0.31 -10.75 -15.81
CA LYS A 239 0.96 -11.02 -15.12
C LYS A 239 0.71 -10.89 -13.62
N PRO A 240 0.97 -11.94 -12.81
CA PRO A 240 1.18 -11.72 -11.39
C PRO A 240 2.25 -10.63 -11.22
N PRO A 241 2.15 -9.77 -10.20
CA PRO A 241 3.30 -8.97 -9.86
C PRO A 241 4.41 -9.93 -9.48
N LEU A 242 5.56 -9.72 -10.13
CA LEU A 242 6.82 -10.39 -9.85
C LEU A 242 6.81 -11.87 -10.28
N LYS A 243 7.56 -12.14 -11.36
CA LYS A 243 8.50 -13.25 -11.25
C LYS A 243 9.34 -12.92 -10.02
N TYR A 244 9.17 -13.71 -8.97
CA TYR A 244 10.16 -13.82 -7.92
C TYR A 244 11.37 -14.43 -8.62
N ASP A 245 12.27 -13.60 -9.16
CA ASP A 245 13.59 -14.07 -9.54
C ASP A 245 14.29 -14.37 -8.20
N GLN A 246 14.21 -15.63 -7.77
CA GLN A 246 15.12 -16.21 -6.79
C GLN A 246 16.51 -16.33 -7.42
#